data_AF-A0A934CQ45-F1
#
_entry.id   AF-A0A934CQ45-F1
#
_cell.length_a   1.000
_cell.length_b   1.000
_cell.length_c   1.000
_cell.angle_alpha   90.00
_cell.angle_beta   90.00
_cell.angle_gamma   90.00
#
_symmetry.space_group_name_H-M   'P 1'
#
loop_
_entity.id
_entity.type
_entity.pdbx_description
1 polymer ?
#
loop_
_entity_poly.entity_id
_entity_poly.type
_entity_poly.pdbx_seq_one_letter_code
_entity_poly.pdbx_strand_id
1 'polypeptide(L)'
;MKFYTVVKVWLWNINNLIRMNSKVILLAGQYGTSHKTVANTLCKMANERLSPTTWQPIAKTYSIDDEVWERSGGPTAFFKLPNDKMRDEYWQDACSLIERDISKDNPVYAIVSLHIVYFGVGEKRFFSCVDWDRLMSLKPRVILTLIDDIYDIYTRIITEHKSDAVISGGKIIISDILSWRIREIHTCNLLAKHLYINRKMFPSINSLLNSPDVISKIPKLEEELNVIFNKPCDHFVISIKQDPEDFYRLLFDYKKLRVYLSFPISTPRKAKDDSFFDKLLAFRKKIHKDYIAFDPLAIDELRFVVNKDKKGNKIIKSKLTNRIIYGVGTPIVSPPGNTLETCPIREDSESLEAIFESVVQQVNERDLKLTSQADYVVMWRPLYGKETHDGVAAEGTFAAAKGITVHSYHPTEDRIRGKPFIHNIGTERLTEDALFKALKDCQKEYEKKQIEETY
;
A
#
# COMPACT_ATOMS: atom_id res chain seq x y z
N MET A 1 44.30 -27.97 6.88
CA MET A 1 44.12 -26.71 7.64
C MET A 1 44.15 -25.45 6.76
N LYS A 2 45.11 -25.28 5.83
CA LYS A 2 45.20 -24.09 4.96
C LYS A 2 43.99 -23.86 4.01
N PHE A 3 43.34 -24.91 3.53
CA PHE A 3 42.17 -24.80 2.64
C PHE A 3 40.93 -24.20 3.36
N TYR A 4 40.76 -24.51 4.65
CA TYR A 4 39.64 -24.02 5.47
C TYR A 4 39.75 -22.52 5.77
N THR A 5 40.97 -22.00 5.86
CA THR A 5 41.25 -20.57 6.09
C THR A 5 41.01 -19.74 4.82
N VAL A 6 41.38 -20.25 3.64
CA VAL A 6 41.16 -19.55 2.36
C VAL A 6 39.66 -19.45 2.04
N VAL A 7 38.89 -20.51 2.27
CA VAL A 7 37.43 -20.49 2.08
C VAL A 7 36.74 -19.51 3.05
N LYS A 8 37.20 -19.41 4.31
CA LYS A 8 36.68 -18.41 5.26
C LYS A 8 36.98 -16.98 4.85
N VAL A 9 38.19 -16.68 4.38
CA VAL A 9 38.57 -15.33 3.91
C VAL A 9 37.80 -14.95 2.65
N TRP A 10 37.59 -15.91 1.75
CA TRP A 10 36.82 -15.69 0.52
C TRP A 10 35.32 -15.50 0.80
N LEU A 11 34.71 -16.32 1.68
CA LEU A 11 33.33 -16.12 2.15
C LEU A 11 33.15 -14.84 2.97
N TRP A 12 34.17 -14.42 3.74
CA TRP A 12 34.17 -13.16 4.46
C TRP A 12 34.22 -11.96 3.51
N ASN A 13 35.03 -12.03 2.44
CA ASN A 13 35.09 -11.00 1.42
C ASN A 13 33.83 -10.93 0.56
N ILE A 14 33.16 -12.06 0.26
CA ILE A 14 31.86 -12.07 -0.42
C ILE A 14 30.76 -11.53 0.48
N ASN A 15 30.71 -11.92 1.77
CA ASN A 15 29.77 -11.34 2.72
C ASN A 15 30.01 -9.84 2.94
N ASN A 16 31.27 -9.38 2.90
CA ASN A 16 31.59 -7.96 2.94
C ASN A 16 31.17 -7.26 1.64
N LEU A 17 31.41 -7.83 0.46
CA LEU A 17 30.94 -7.30 -0.84
C LEU A 17 29.42 -7.21 -0.91
N ILE A 18 28.70 -8.22 -0.42
CA ILE A 18 27.23 -8.24 -0.31
C ILE A 18 26.75 -7.21 0.73
N ARG A 19 27.56 -6.92 1.76
CA ARG A 19 27.33 -5.84 2.74
C ARG A 19 27.72 -4.44 2.26
N MET A 20 28.34 -4.28 1.07
CA MET A 20 28.78 -2.95 0.62
C MET A 20 27.66 -2.10 0.02
N ASN A 21 26.42 -2.59 -0.09
CA ASN A 21 25.28 -1.76 -0.46
C ASN A 21 24.08 -2.07 0.43
N SER A 22 23.66 -1.08 1.21
CA SER A 22 22.41 -1.09 1.97
C SER A 22 21.25 -1.45 1.03
N LYS A 23 20.35 -2.34 1.48
CA LYS A 23 19.09 -2.56 0.77
C LYS A 23 18.16 -1.40 1.08
N VAL A 24 18.01 -0.48 0.13
CA VAL A 24 17.12 0.67 0.30
C VAL A 24 15.67 0.28 0.03
N ILE A 25 14.79 0.66 0.94
CA ILE A 25 13.34 0.53 0.86
C ILE A 25 12.77 1.94 0.88
N LEU A 26 12.04 2.34 -0.17
CA LEU A 26 11.30 3.59 -0.17
C LEU A 26 9.93 3.39 0.45
N LEU A 27 9.62 4.20 1.45
CA LEU A 27 8.31 4.26 2.07
C LEU A 27 7.65 5.58 1.65
N ALA A 28 6.71 5.48 0.72
CA ALA A 28 5.94 6.61 0.23
C ALA A 28 4.47 6.43 0.56
N GLY A 29 3.62 7.38 0.17
CA GLY A 29 2.19 7.15 0.24
C GLY A 29 1.38 8.25 0.88
N GLN A 30 0.08 8.11 0.72
CA GLN A 30 -0.89 9.05 1.22
C GLN A 30 -1.21 8.75 2.69
N TYR A 31 -0.43 9.34 3.58
CA TYR A 31 -0.62 9.23 5.03
C TYR A 31 -1.01 10.58 5.68
N GLY A 32 -0.96 11.68 4.93
CA GLY A 32 -1.29 13.02 5.43
C GLY A 32 -0.18 13.67 6.27
N THR A 33 0.74 12.89 6.86
CA THR A 33 1.87 13.38 7.68
C THR A 33 3.12 12.53 7.44
N SER A 34 4.17 12.66 8.26
CA SER A 34 5.43 11.91 8.09
C SER A 34 5.24 10.40 8.28
N HIS A 35 5.80 9.57 7.39
CA HIS A 35 5.76 8.11 7.51
C HIS A 35 6.77 7.55 8.51
N LYS A 36 7.51 8.42 9.22
CA LYS A 36 8.56 8.04 10.17
C LYS A 36 8.09 7.08 11.26
N THR A 37 6.86 7.20 11.74
CA THR A 37 6.29 6.27 12.73
C THR A 37 6.26 4.84 12.18
N VAL A 38 5.83 4.67 10.93
CA VAL A 38 5.83 3.36 10.27
C VAL A 38 7.23 2.85 10.04
N ALA A 39 8.10 3.69 9.46
CA ALA A 39 9.48 3.31 9.19
C ALA A 39 10.24 2.91 10.48
N ASN A 40 10.09 3.65 11.57
CA ASN A 40 10.69 3.34 12.87
C ASN A 40 10.17 2.04 13.47
N THR A 41 8.88 1.76 13.32
CA THR A 41 8.28 0.51 13.82
C THR A 41 8.86 -0.69 13.08
N LEU A 42 8.95 -0.62 11.74
CA LEU A 42 9.53 -1.67 10.91
C LEU A 42 11.02 -1.85 11.18
N CYS A 43 11.75 -0.76 11.33
CA CYS A 43 13.15 -0.75 11.71
C CYS A 43 13.39 -1.43 13.06
N LYS A 44 12.56 -1.12 14.07
CA LYS A 44 12.59 -1.78 15.38
C LYS A 44 12.35 -3.28 15.25
N MET A 45 11.30 -3.70 14.55
CA MET A 45 10.98 -5.12 14.34
C MET A 45 12.13 -5.87 13.63
N ALA A 46 12.74 -5.26 12.60
CA ALA A 46 13.89 -5.81 11.89
C ALA A 46 15.10 -5.98 12.82
N ASN A 47 15.42 -4.96 13.61
CA ASN A 47 16.55 -5.01 14.55
C ASN A 47 16.35 -6.08 15.64
N GLU A 48 15.15 -6.17 16.22
CA GLU A 48 14.85 -7.16 17.27
C GLU A 48 14.92 -8.61 16.77
N ARG A 49 14.48 -8.86 15.53
CA ARG A 49 14.34 -10.24 15.00
C ARG A 49 15.55 -10.72 14.21
N LEU A 50 16.22 -9.81 13.50
CA LEU A 50 17.35 -10.15 12.64
C LEU A 50 18.70 -9.90 13.32
N SER A 51 18.76 -9.06 14.37
CA SER A 51 20.01 -8.70 15.07
C SER A 51 20.06 -9.17 16.53
N PRO A 52 19.98 -10.48 16.82
CA PRO A 52 19.95 -10.95 18.21
C PRO A 52 21.27 -10.76 18.96
N THR A 53 22.39 -10.42 18.28
CA THR A 53 23.74 -10.45 18.90
C THR A 53 24.72 -9.36 18.43
N THR A 54 24.34 -8.44 17.53
CA THR A 54 25.29 -7.45 17.00
C THR A 54 25.09 -6.06 17.60
N TRP A 55 26.20 -5.35 17.85
CA TRP A 55 26.21 -3.99 18.40
C TRP A 55 25.76 -2.91 17.40
N GLN A 56 25.54 -3.27 16.14
CA GLN A 56 25.09 -2.35 15.10
C GLN A 56 23.66 -2.68 14.65
N PRO A 57 22.82 -1.65 14.42
CA PRO A 57 21.48 -1.87 13.89
C PRO A 57 21.56 -2.41 12.45
N ILE A 58 20.79 -3.47 12.19
CA ILE A 58 20.63 -4.07 10.85
C ILE A 58 19.77 -3.18 9.97
N ALA A 59 18.75 -2.54 10.53
CA ALA A 59 17.89 -1.59 9.84
C ALA A 59 18.04 -0.20 10.45
N LYS A 60 17.99 0.84 9.62
CA LYS A 60 17.92 2.24 10.06
C LYS A 60 16.91 3.02 9.23
N THR A 61 16.23 3.96 9.89
CA THR A 61 15.24 4.85 9.28
C THR A 61 15.88 6.17 8.88
N TYR A 62 15.47 6.69 7.73
CA TYR A 62 15.81 8.01 7.21
C TYR A 62 14.51 8.67 6.71
N SER A 63 14.35 9.98 6.89
CA SER A 63 13.17 10.71 6.43
C SER A 63 13.59 11.93 5.64
N ILE A 64 13.30 11.93 4.34
CA ILE A 64 13.57 13.10 3.48
C ILE A 64 12.63 14.24 3.88
N ASP A 65 11.36 13.94 4.17
CA ASP A 65 10.39 14.97 4.56
C ASP A 65 10.78 15.68 5.86
N ASP A 66 11.20 14.93 6.88
CA ASP A 66 11.61 15.52 8.16
C ASP A 66 12.82 16.45 7.96
N GLU A 67 13.78 16.04 7.15
CA GLU A 67 14.98 16.83 6.86
C GLU A 67 14.64 18.09 6.03
N VAL A 68 13.74 17.95 5.04
CA VAL A 68 13.21 19.09 4.29
C VAL A 68 12.53 20.08 5.23
N TRP A 69 11.66 19.59 6.13
CA TRP A 69 10.96 20.43 7.08
C TRP A 69 11.90 21.09 8.08
N GLU A 70 12.90 20.38 8.61
CA GLU A 70 13.88 20.97 9.52
C GLU A 70 14.61 22.13 8.86
N ARG A 71 15.06 21.96 7.61
CA ARG A 71 15.77 22.98 6.84
C ARG A 71 14.89 24.16 6.44
N SER A 72 13.63 23.91 6.10
CA SER A 72 12.71 24.96 5.65
C SER A 72 12.11 25.77 6.80
N GLY A 73 12.30 25.35 8.06
CA GLY A 73 11.62 25.94 9.23
C GLY A 73 10.20 25.39 9.47
N GLY A 74 9.95 24.17 9.03
CA GLY A 74 8.73 23.40 9.22
C GLY A 74 7.93 23.19 7.92
N PRO A 75 6.92 22.29 7.94
CA PRO A 75 6.09 21.98 6.77
C PRO A 75 5.38 23.23 6.23
N THR A 76 4.84 24.08 7.10
CA THR A 76 4.14 25.32 6.70
C THR A 76 5.06 26.30 5.96
N ALA A 77 6.32 26.41 6.39
CA ALA A 77 7.29 27.26 5.73
C ALA A 77 7.68 26.70 4.36
N PHE A 78 7.87 25.38 4.26
CA PHE A 78 8.12 24.69 2.98
C PHE A 78 7.00 24.92 1.95
N PHE A 79 5.74 24.75 2.36
CA PHE A 79 4.59 24.94 1.47
C PHE A 79 4.37 26.39 1.04
N LYS A 80 4.90 27.36 1.80
CA LYS A 80 4.82 28.80 1.47
C LYS A 80 5.99 29.31 0.63
N LEU A 81 6.94 28.45 0.28
CA LEU A 81 8.07 28.87 -0.54
C LEU A 81 7.59 29.44 -1.88
N PRO A 82 8.17 30.57 -2.32
CA PRO A 82 7.60 31.39 -3.41
C PRO A 82 7.73 30.76 -4.80
N ASN A 83 8.59 29.74 -4.97
CA ASN A 83 8.78 29.07 -6.24
C ASN A 83 9.17 27.59 -6.06
N ASP A 84 8.94 26.80 -7.10
CA ASP A 84 9.24 25.36 -7.11
C ASP A 84 10.75 25.09 -7.01
N LYS A 85 11.60 25.96 -7.57
CA LYS A 85 13.06 25.80 -7.52
C LYS A 85 13.60 25.73 -6.09
N MET A 86 13.12 26.58 -5.19
CA MET A 86 13.53 26.53 -3.78
C MET A 86 13.10 25.22 -3.10
N ARG A 87 11.90 24.71 -3.43
CA ARG A 87 11.44 23.42 -2.91
C ARG A 87 12.33 22.27 -3.41
N ASP A 88 12.73 22.32 -4.68
CA ASP A 88 13.64 21.35 -5.29
C ASP A 88 15.02 21.40 -4.61
N GLU A 89 15.56 22.60 -4.34
CA GLU A 89 16.84 22.78 -3.64
C GLU A 89 16.80 22.17 -2.22
N TYR A 90 15.78 22.47 -1.43
CA TYR A 90 15.62 21.86 -0.09
C TYR A 90 15.53 20.34 -0.16
N TRP A 91 14.77 19.81 -1.12
CA TRP A 91 14.62 18.36 -1.30
C TRP A 91 15.93 17.69 -1.73
N GLN A 92 16.66 18.28 -2.67
CA GLN A 92 17.95 17.76 -3.15
C GLN A 92 19.01 17.78 -2.05
N ASP A 93 19.06 18.84 -1.24
CA ASP A 93 19.96 18.95 -0.09
C ASP A 93 19.64 17.89 0.97
N ALA A 94 18.36 17.71 1.29
CA ALA A 94 17.91 16.66 2.20
C ALA A 94 18.28 15.27 1.69
N CYS A 95 18.00 14.97 0.42
CA CYS A 95 18.34 13.69 -0.20
C CYS A 95 19.86 13.44 -0.19
N SER A 96 20.68 14.44 -0.50
CA SER A 96 22.15 14.35 -0.45
C SER A 96 22.66 14.02 0.96
N LEU A 97 22.06 14.60 1.98
CA LEU A 97 22.39 14.29 3.37
C LEU A 97 22.06 12.82 3.67
N ILE A 98 20.85 12.37 3.32
CA ILE A 98 20.42 11.00 3.55
C ILE A 98 21.30 9.99 2.81
N GLU A 99 21.70 10.26 1.56
CA GLU A 99 22.66 9.44 0.80
C GLU A 99 23.99 9.28 1.55
N ARG A 100 24.51 10.39 2.09
CA ARG A 100 25.75 10.40 2.89
C ARG A 100 25.58 9.63 4.19
N ASP A 101 24.46 9.80 4.89
CA ASP A 101 24.21 9.15 6.16
C ASP A 101 23.99 7.63 5.99
N ILE A 102 23.28 7.20 4.95
CA ILE A 102 23.17 5.78 4.57
C ILE A 102 24.56 5.19 4.30
N SER A 103 25.41 5.91 3.56
CA SER A 103 26.76 5.46 3.25
C SER A 103 27.66 5.37 4.49
N LYS A 104 27.51 6.31 5.42
CA LYS A 104 28.27 6.37 6.68
C LYS A 104 27.83 5.28 7.66
N ASP A 105 26.52 5.12 7.83
CA ASP A 105 25.94 4.16 8.76
C ASP A 105 26.04 2.72 8.25
N ASN A 106 26.03 2.55 6.92
CA ASN A 106 26.06 1.28 6.20
C ASN A 106 25.11 0.21 6.77
N PRO A 107 23.81 0.50 6.96
CA PRO A 107 22.86 -0.48 7.47
C PRO A 107 22.60 -1.58 6.44
N VAL A 108 22.21 -2.78 6.87
CA VAL A 108 21.78 -3.82 5.92
C VAL A 108 20.50 -3.40 5.21
N TYR A 109 19.59 -2.71 5.91
CA TYR A 109 18.36 -2.14 5.37
C TYR A 109 18.25 -0.65 5.71
N ALA A 110 18.12 0.19 4.70
CA ALA A 110 17.82 1.60 4.87
C ALA A 110 16.37 1.86 4.47
N ILE A 111 15.52 2.21 5.44
CA ILE A 111 14.12 2.56 5.19
C ILE A 111 14.04 4.08 5.04
N VAL A 112 13.78 4.57 3.83
CA VAL A 112 13.73 5.99 3.51
C VAL A 112 12.28 6.41 3.33
N SER A 113 11.75 7.24 4.24
CA SER A 113 10.41 7.80 4.13
C SER A 113 10.39 9.13 3.38
N LEU A 114 9.41 9.30 2.50
CA LEU A 114 9.16 10.53 1.75
C LEU A 114 7.73 10.57 1.20
N HIS A 115 7.17 11.76 1.01
CA HIS A 115 6.09 11.97 0.05
C HIS A 115 6.68 12.14 -1.35
N ILE A 116 6.12 11.44 -2.34
CA ILE A 116 6.52 11.65 -3.74
C ILE A 116 5.72 12.80 -4.34
N VAL A 117 4.45 12.93 -3.97
CA VAL A 117 3.57 14.03 -4.35
C VAL A 117 3.10 14.75 -3.10
N TYR A 118 3.24 16.07 -3.11
CA TYR A 118 2.78 16.96 -2.07
C TYR A 118 1.49 17.67 -2.50
N PHE A 119 0.66 18.05 -1.52
CA PHE A 119 -0.52 18.88 -1.75
C PHE A 119 -0.41 20.20 -0.99
N GLY A 120 -0.28 21.31 -1.72
CA GLY A 120 -0.23 22.66 -1.15
C GLY A 120 -1.64 23.20 -0.93
N VAL A 121 -2.11 23.19 0.32
CA VAL A 121 -3.49 23.62 0.67
C VAL A 121 -3.81 25.04 0.23
N GLY A 122 -2.86 25.99 0.35
CA GLY A 122 -3.09 27.38 -0.05
C GLY A 122 -3.16 27.57 -1.56
N GLU A 123 -2.38 26.81 -2.32
CA GLU A 123 -2.34 26.85 -3.78
C GLU A 123 -3.39 25.92 -4.43
N LYS A 124 -4.01 25.04 -3.63
CA LYS A 124 -4.89 23.94 -4.08
C LYS A 124 -4.31 23.16 -5.26
N ARG A 125 -3.00 22.89 -5.22
CA ARG A 125 -2.32 22.14 -6.28
C ARG A 125 -1.45 21.03 -5.72
N PHE A 126 -1.30 20.02 -6.56
CA PHE A 126 -0.31 18.97 -6.39
C PHE A 126 1.01 19.39 -7.00
N PHE A 127 2.11 19.08 -6.34
CA PHE A 127 3.44 19.26 -6.88
C PHE A 127 4.36 18.12 -6.41
N SER A 128 5.47 17.92 -7.11
CA SER A 128 6.52 16.99 -6.72
C SER A 128 7.86 17.69 -6.90
N CYS A 129 8.69 17.67 -5.85
CA CYS A 129 10.07 18.17 -5.87
C CYS A 129 11.08 17.01 -5.90
N VAL A 130 10.62 15.79 -6.21
CA VAL A 130 11.43 14.60 -6.22
C VAL A 130 12.42 14.65 -7.39
N ASP A 131 13.71 14.65 -7.07
CA ASP A 131 14.77 14.39 -8.03
C ASP A 131 14.97 12.88 -8.18
N TRP A 132 14.47 12.38 -9.30
CA TRP A 132 14.52 10.95 -9.63
C TRP A 132 15.94 10.44 -9.87
N ASP A 133 16.89 11.26 -10.34
CA ASP A 133 18.27 10.81 -10.56
C ASP A 133 18.93 10.52 -9.21
N ARG A 134 18.59 11.32 -8.19
CA ARG A 134 18.98 11.07 -6.80
C ARG A 134 18.27 9.86 -6.20
N LEU A 135 16.96 9.71 -6.43
CA LEU A 135 16.28 8.47 -6.00
C LEU A 135 16.88 7.22 -6.67
N MET A 136 17.33 7.31 -7.92
CA MET A 136 18.02 6.23 -8.61
C MET A 136 19.38 5.94 -7.98
N SER A 137 20.08 6.98 -7.52
CA SER A 137 21.35 6.88 -6.79
C SER A 137 21.21 6.04 -5.51
N LEU A 138 20.08 6.15 -4.82
CA LEU A 138 19.74 5.34 -3.64
C LEU A 138 19.54 3.84 -3.97
N LYS A 139 19.36 3.47 -5.25
CA LYS A 139 19.14 2.09 -5.71
C LYS A 139 18.08 1.32 -4.90
N PRO A 140 16.86 1.86 -4.74
CA PRO A 140 15.82 1.23 -3.97
C PRO A 140 15.38 -0.09 -4.59
N ARG A 141 15.29 -1.13 -3.76
CA ARG A 141 14.85 -2.46 -4.18
C ARG A 141 13.33 -2.59 -4.13
N VAL A 142 12.70 -1.89 -3.20
CA VAL A 142 11.26 -1.95 -2.95
C VAL A 142 10.74 -0.53 -2.76
N ILE A 143 9.60 -0.24 -3.38
CA ILE A 143 8.76 0.92 -3.08
C ILE A 143 7.49 0.40 -2.40
N LEU A 144 7.23 0.89 -1.20
CA LEU A 144 6.02 0.61 -0.45
C LEU A 144 5.17 1.88 -0.38
N THR A 145 4.03 1.89 -1.07
CA THR A 145 3.06 2.98 -1.02
C THR A 145 2.02 2.69 0.06
N LEU A 146 2.08 3.48 1.12
CA LEU A 146 1.11 3.48 2.19
C LEU A 146 -0.18 4.18 1.74
N ILE A 147 -1.31 3.54 1.97
CA ILE A 147 -2.63 4.15 1.82
C ILE A 147 -3.37 4.09 3.15
N ASP A 148 -4.24 5.06 3.38
CA ASP A 148 -5.05 5.14 4.58
C ASP A 148 -6.47 5.58 4.23
N ASP A 149 -7.40 5.37 5.14
CA ASP A 149 -8.80 5.79 5.04
C ASP A 149 -8.91 7.31 4.82
N ILE A 150 -9.61 7.74 3.76
CA ILE A 150 -9.75 9.16 3.40
C ILE A 150 -10.27 10.02 4.56
N TYR A 151 -11.15 9.47 5.40
CA TYR A 151 -11.72 10.20 6.53
C TYR A 151 -10.70 10.35 7.65
N ASP A 152 -9.86 9.35 7.86
CA ASP A 152 -8.79 9.42 8.86
C ASP A 152 -7.70 10.38 8.45
N ILE A 153 -7.34 10.40 7.16
CA ILE A 153 -6.39 11.38 6.62
C ILE A 153 -6.97 12.79 6.81
N TYR A 154 -8.24 13.00 6.45
CA TYR A 154 -8.91 14.28 6.65
C TYR A 154 -8.89 14.71 8.12
N THR A 155 -9.28 13.81 9.04
CA THR A 155 -9.24 14.07 10.47
C THR A 155 -7.82 14.38 10.93
N ARG A 156 -6.82 13.57 10.55
CA ARG A 156 -5.41 13.73 10.93
C ARG A 156 -4.89 15.10 10.52
N ILE A 157 -5.07 15.48 9.25
CA ILE A 157 -4.63 16.78 8.74
C ILE A 157 -5.29 17.91 9.53
N ILE A 158 -6.59 17.84 9.76
CA ILE A 158 -7.29 18.92 10.47
C ILE A 158 -6.95 18.94 11.95
N THR A 159 -6.68 17.80 12.60
CA THR A 159 -6.35 17.75 14.03
C THR A 159 -4.91 18.15 14.31
N GLU A 160 -3.96 17.69 13.50
CA GLU A 160 -2.52 17.91 13.70
C GLU A 160 -2.09 19.28 13.17
N HIS A 161 -2.73 19.77 12.10
CA HIS A 161 -2.39 21.03 11.45
C HIS A 161 -3.45 22.12 11.64
N LYS A 162 -4.17 22.12 12.79
CA LYS A 162 -5.21 23.12 13.11
C LYS A 162 -4.76 24.56 12.90
N SER A 163 -3.50 24.88 13.23
CA SER A 163 -2.90 26.20 13.02
C SER A 163 -2.57 26.46 11.55
N ASP A 164 -2.05 25.47 10.83
CA ASP A 164 -1.53 25.65 9.47
C ASP A 164 -2.64 25.71 8.41
N ALA A 165 -3.74 24.97 8.61
CA ALA A 165 -4.91 25.03 7.73
C ALA A 165 -5.62 26.40 7.79
N VAL A 166 -5.60 27.06 8.94
CA VAL A 166 -6.14 28.44 9.10
C VAL A 166 -5.21 29.47 8.45
N ILE A 167 -3.90 29.26 8.53
CA ILE A 167 -2.87 30.17 8.01
C ILE A 167 -2.73 30.08 6.47
N SER A 168 -3.10 28.96 5.85
CA SER A 168 -2.94 28.70 4.41
C SER A 168 -4.09 29.23 3.54
N GLY A 169 -5.18 29.76 4.11
CA GLY A 169 -6.31 30.34 3.37
C GLY A 169 -7.22 29.35 2.63
N GLY A 170 -6.87 28.05 2.58
CA GLY A 170 -7.66 26.99 1.94
C GLY A 170 -8.07 25.89 2.91
N LYS A 171 -9.19 25.21 2.62
CA LYS A 171 -9.58 23.95 3.28
C LYS A 171 -9.35 22.80 2.31
N ILE A 172 -8.66 21.75 2.76
CA ILE A 172 -8.61 20.48 2.03
C ILE A 172 -10.00 19.83 2.06
N ILE A 173 -10.45 19.28 0.95
CA ILE A 173 -11.71 18.54 0.83
C ILE A 173 -11.46 17.06 0.52
N ILE A 174 -12.50 16.23 0.63
CA ILE A 174 -12.37 14.78 0.44
C ILE A 174 -11.91 14.44 -0.99
N SER A 175 -12.37 15.18 -2.00
CA SER A 175 -11.93 14.99 -3.38
C SER A 175 -10.44 15.30 -3.60
N ASP A 176 -9.85 16.23 -2.84
CA ASP A 176 -8.40 16.49 -2.86
C ASP A 176 -7.64 15.27 -2.32
N ILE A 177 -8.12 14.70 -1.21
CA ILE A 177 -7.54 13.49 -0.60
C ILE A 177 -7.66 12.32 -1.57
N LEU A 178 -8.83 12.08 -2.15
CA LEU A 178 -9.02 11.06 -3.19
C LEU A 178 -8.06 11.24 -4.38
N SER A 179 -7.87 12.48 -4.83
CA SER A 179 -6.94 12.81 -5.92
C SER A 179 -5.48 12.59 -5.52
N TRP A 180 -5.12 12.92 -4.28
CA TRP A 180 -3.78 12.71 -3.74
C TRP A 180 -3.42 11.24 -3.76
N ARG A 181 -4.33 10.35 -3.33
CA ARG A 181 -4.13 8.90 -3.37
C ARG A 181 -3.71 8.41 -4.74
N ILE A 182 -4.51 8.76 -5.75
CA ILE A 182 -4.31 8.30 -7.13
C ILE A 182 -2.95 8.77 -7.62
N ARG A 183 -2.62 10.05 -7.40
CA ARG A 183 -1.35 10.63 -7.83
C ARG A 183 -0.16 9.96 -7.16
N GLU A 184 -0.26 9.68 -5.86
CA GLU A 184 0.82 9.05 -5.11
C GLU A 184 1.04 7.60 -5.57
N ILE A 185 -0.04 6.79 -5.66
CA ILE A 185 0.03 5.41 -6.17
C ILE A 185 0.56 5.40 -7.61
N HIS A 186 0.06 6.26 -8.48
CA HIS A 186 0.46 6.31 -9.88
C HIS A 186 1.93 6.71 -10.02
N THR A 187 2.38 7.74 -9.31
CA THR A 187 3.78 8.20 -9.36
C THR A 187 4.72 7.15 -8.79
N CYS A 188 4.34 6.44 -7.71
CA CYS A 188 5.10 5.29 -7.21
C CYS A 188 5.19 4.15 -8.23
N ASN A 189 4.10 3.82 -8.94
CA ASN A 189 4.12 2.80 -10.00
C ASN A 189 5.05 3.22 -11.14
N LEU A 190 4.99 4.48 -11.59
CA LEU A 190 5.86 5.01 -12.64
C LEU A 190 7.33 4.97 -12.20
N LEU A 191 7.60 5.38 -10.95
CA LEU A 191 8.94 5.29 -10.38
C LEU A 191 9.41 3.84 -10.41
N ALA A 192 8.63 2.90 -9.88
CA ALA A 192 9.02 1.50 -9.81
C ALA A 192 9.33 0.86 -11.18
N LYS A 193 8.53 1.18 -12.19
CA LYS A 193 8.70 0.71 -13.57
C LYS A 193 9.87 1.35 -14.29
N HIS A 194 10.15 2.62 -14.02
CA HIS A 194 11.07 3.41 -14.83
C HIS A 194 12.35 3.84 -14.12
N LEU A 195 12.52 3.50 -12.84
CA LEU A 195 13.66 3.96 -12.04
C LEU A 195 15.01 3.57 -12.64
N TYR A 196 15.12 2.38 -13.23
CA TYR A 196 16.39 1.87 -13.77
C TYR A 196 16.52 2.01 -15.30
N ILE A 197 15.56 2.69 -15.92
CA ILE A 197 15.62 2.99 -17.35
C ILE A 197 16.58 4.15 -17.55
N ASN A 198 17.61 3.94 -18.39
CA ASN A 198 18.61 4.96 -18.66
C ASN A 198 17.98 6.23 -19.26
N ARG A 199 17.86 7.27 -18.44
CA ARG A 199 17.22 8.56 -18.78
C ARG A 199 17.93 9.35 -19.87
N LYS A 200 19.22 9.08 -20.14
CA LYS A 200 19.91 9.66 -21.30
C LYS A 200 19.28 9.23 -22.64
N MET A 201 18.43 8.20 -22.64
CA MET A 201 17.60 7.83 -23.79
C MET A 201 16.19 8.48 -23.79
N PHE A 202 15.78 9.19 -22.74
CA PHE A 202 14.41 9.73 -22.61
C PHE A 202 14.38 11.17 -22.03
N PRO A 203 14.67 12.20 -22.85
CA PRO A 203 14.55 13.61 -22.44
C PRO A 203 13.11 14.09 -22.19
N SER A 204 12.09 13.25 -22.44
CA SER A 204 10.71 13.71 -22.62
C SER A 204 9.73 13.32 -21.51
N ILE A 205 10.13 12.81 -20.34
CA ILE A 205 9.15 12.41 -19.30
C ILE A 205 8.33 13.61 -18.79
N ASN A 206 8.94 14.78 -18.57
CA ASN A 206 8.20 16.00 -18.21
C ASN A 206 7.32 16.53 -19.35
N SER A 207 7.65 16.20 -20.61
CA SER A 207 6.82 16.52 -21.78
C SER A 207 5.68 15.50 -21.97
N LEU A 208 5.91 14.23 -21.63
CA LEU A 208 4.94 13.14 -21.70
C LEU A 208 3.89 13.27 -20.59
N LEU A 209 4.28 13.52 -19.34
CA LEU A 209 3.34 13.66 -18.21
C LEU A 209 2.36 14.84 -18.37
N ASN A 210 2.68 15.78 -19.27
CA ASN A 210 1.87 16.94 -19.60
C ASN A 210 1.13 16.82 -20.96
N SER A 211 1.22 15.68 -21.66
CA SER A 211 0.61 15.48 -22.99
C SER A 211 -0.67 14.62 -22.90
N PRO A 212 -1.79 15.04 -23.51
CA PRO A 212 -3.07 14.33 -23.42
C PRO A 212 -3.10 12.92 -24.06
N ASP A 213 -2.20 12.61 -25.00
CA ASP A 213 -2.25 11.37 -25.80
C ASP A 213 -1.47 10.16 -25.23
N VAL A 214 -0.85 10.33 -24.06
CA VAL A 214 0.13 9.36 -23.52
C VAL A 214 -0.49 8.03 -23.11
N ILE A 215 -1.75 8.01 -22.69
CA ILE A 215 -2.45 6.79 -22.23
C ILE A 215 -2.43 5.68 -23.32
N SER A 216 -2.47 6.06 -24.60
CA SER A 216 -2.54 5.11 -25.72
C SER A 216 -1.22 4.42 -26.08
N LYS A 217 -0.06 4.99 -25.71
CA LYS A 217 1.27 4.54 -26.14
C LYS A 217 2.07 3.79 -25.05
N ILE A 218 1.61 3.84 -23.81
CA ILE A 218 2.24 3.21 -22.65
C ILE A 218 2.51 1.70 -22.84
N PRO A 219 1.57 0.87 -23.35
CA PRO A 219 1.75 -0.59 -23.32
C PRO A 219 2.92 -1.08 -24.19
N LYS A 220 3.12 -0.46 -25.35
CA LYS A 220 4.19 -0.86 -26.30
C LYS A 220 5.57 -0.44 -25.79
N LEU A 221 5.66 0.70 -25.10
CA LEU A 221 6.89 1.17 -24.48
C LEU A 221 7.28 0.29 -23.27
N GLU A 222 6.29 -0.16 -22.50
CA GLU A 222 6.49 -1.08 -21.36
C GLU A 222 7.10 -2.41 -21.80
N GLU A 223 6.67 -2.94 -22.95
CA GLU A 223 7.16 -4.22 -23.48
C GLU A 223 8.63 -4.13 -23.92
N GLU A 224 9.02 -3.05 -24.61
CA GLU A 224 10.39 -2.84 -25.10
C GLU A 224 11.38 -2.52 -23.96
N LEU A 225 10.93 -1.87 -22.88
CA LEU A 225 11.76 -1.48 -21.74
C LEU A 225 12.05 -2.63 -20.76
N ASN A 226 11.10 -3.56 -20.58
CA ASN A 226 11.26 -4.72 -19.69
C ASN A 226 12.31 -5.73 -20.18
N VAL A 227 12.63 -5.73 -21.48
CA VAL A 227 13.63 -6.64 -22.08
C VAL A 227 15.06 -6.18 -21.83
N ILE A 228 15.29 -4.88 -21.61
CA ILE A 228 16.64 -4.27 -21.58
C ILE A 228 17.16 -4.05 -20.16
N PHE A 229 16.28 -3.73 -19.21
CA PHE A 229 16.69 -3.33 -17.86
C PHE A 229 16.31 -4.40 -16.83
N ASN A 230 17.32 -5.14 -16.37
CA ASN A 230 17.23 -6.13 -15.29
C ASN A 230 16.36 -5.65 -14.11
N LYS A 231 15.47 -6.56 -13.68
CA LYS A 231 14.44 -6.54 -12.61
C LYS A 231 13.88 -5.15 -12.20
N PRO A 232 12.59 -4.85 -12.47
CA PRO A 232 11.95 -3.63 -11.98
C PRO A 232 11.99 -3.57 -10.44
N CYS A 233 11.95 -2.34 -9.90
CA CYS A 233 11.82 -2.14 -8.46
C CYS A 233 10.45 -2.70 -8.03
N ASP A 234 10.41 -3.55 -7.00
CA ASP A 234 9.15 -4.13 -6.55
C ASP A 234 8.26 -3.03 -5.97
N HIS A 235 7.01 -2.94 -6.39
CA HIS A 235 6.06 -1.94 -5.89
C HIS A 235 4.85 -2.58 -5.25
N PHE A 236 4.65 -2.26 -3.97
CA PHE A 236 3.51 -2.70 -3.20
C PHE A 236 2.66 -1.53 -2.73
N VAL A 237 1.35 -1.71 -2.75
CA VAL A 237 0.39 -0.80 -2.10
C VAL A 237 -0.17 -1.52 -0.88
N ILE A 238 -0.16 -0.87 0.29
CA ILE A 238 -0.61 -1.49 1.54
C ILE A 238 -1.31 -0.47 2.42
N SER A 239 -2.36 -0.91 3.13
CA SER A 239 -3.02 -0.10 4.14
C SER A 239 -2.10 0.11 5.33
N ILE A 240 -2.01 1.33 5.84
CA ILE A 240 -1.27 1.59 7.10
C ILE A 240 -1.88 0.89 8.32
N LYS A 241 -3.15 0.46 8.22
CA LYS A 241 -3.86 -0.29 9.24
C LYS A 241 -3.74 -1.81 9.07
N GLN A 242 -2.98 -2.27 8.08
CA GLN A 242 -2.63 -3.68 7.95
C GLN A 242 -1.84 -4.14 9.20
N ASP A 243 -1.86 -5.43 9.50
CA ASP A 243 -1.10 -5.98 10.63
C ASP A 243 0.40 -5.66 10.43
N PRO A 244 1.10 -5.10 11.44
CA PRO A 244 2.53 -4.79 11.35
C PRO A 244 3.39 -5.99 10.92
N GLU A 245 2.94 -7.19 11.22
CA GLU A 245 3.59 -8.43 10.84
C GLU A 245 3.58 -8.66 9.31
N ASP A 246 2.51 -8.28 8.62
CA ASP A 246 2.44 -8.36 7.16
C ASP A 246 3.47 -7.44 6.51
N PHE A 247 3.63 -6.22 7.04
CA PHE A 247 4.68 -5.30 6.59
C PHE A 247 6.08 -5.89 6.80
N TYR A 248 6.33 -6.43 7.99
CA TYR A 248 7.61 -7.04 8.31
C TYR A 248 7.93 -8.17 7.34
N ARG A 249 6.98 -9.07 7.09
CA ARG A 249 7.20 -10.20 6.19
C ARG A 249 7.36 -9.76 4.75
N LEU A 250 6.55 -8.81 4.29
CA LEU A 250 6.65 -8.27 2.94
C LEU A 250 8.05 -7.71 2.65
N LEU A 251 8.69 -7.05 3.63
CA LEU A 251 10.00 -6.42 3.46
C LEU A 251 11.19 -7.33 3.81
N PHE A 252 11.04 -8.20 4.81
CA PHE A 252 12.16 -8.94 5.41
C PHE A 252 12.02 -10.47 5.34
N ASP A 253 10.81 -11.00 5.13
CA ASP A 253 10.52 -12.44 4.99
C ASP A 253 9.77 -12.73 3.68
N TYR A 254 10.36 -12.30 2.56
CA TYR A 254 9.80 -12.38 1.21
C TYR A 254 9.49 -13.81 0.71
N LYS A 255 9.90 -14.83 1.48
CA LYS A 255 9.59 -16.24 1.21
C LYS A 255 8.17 -16.61 1.61
N LYS A 256 7.48 -15.76 2.36
CA LYS A 256 6.08 -15.96 2.71
C LYS A 256 5.18 -15.68 1.51
N LEU A 257 4.20 -16.55 1.32
CA LEU A 257 3.20 -16.43 0.28
C LEU A 257 2.36 -15.16 0.50
N ARG A 258 2.12 -14.42 -0.58
CA ARG A 258 1.24 -13.24 -0.56
C ARG A 258 -0.18 -13.65 -0.91
N VAL A 259 -1.12 -13.39 -0.02
CA VAL A 259 -2.50 -13.84 -0.12
C VAL A 259 -3.44 -12.65 -0.05
N TYR A 260 -4.27 -12.47 -1.07
CA TYR A 260 -5.39 -11.54 -1.02
C TYR A 260 -6.62 -12.23 -0.42
N LEU A 261 -7.27 -11.56 0.52
CA LEU A 261 -8.47 -12.06 1.17
C LEU A 261 -9.72 -11.44 0.55
N SER A 262 -10.58 -12.30 0.01
CA SER A 262 -11.86 -11.91 -0.59
C SER A 262 -13.00 -12.53 0.21
N PHE A 263 -13.93 -11.71 0.70
CA PHE A 263 -15.07 -12.19 1.48
C PHE A 263 -16.24 -11.19 1.47
N PRO A 264 -17.48 -11.64 1.71
CA PRO A 264 -18.64 -10.75 1.79
C PRO A 264 -18.54 -9.76 2.96
N ILE A 265 -18.74 -8.46 2.70
CA ILE A 265 -18.71 -7.40 3.73
C ILE A 265 -20.08 -6.74 3.86
N SER A 266 -20.60 -6.21 2.75
CA SER A 266 -21.80 -5.36 2.73
C SER A 266 -23.06 -6.07 3.22
N THR A 267 -23.30 -7.31 2.80
CA THR A 267 -24.51 -8.07 3.16
C THR A 267 -24.51 -8.50 4.63
N PRO A 268 -23.47 -9.15 5.18
CA PRO A 268 -23.39 -9.44 6.62
C PRO A 268 -23.48 -8.17 7.49
N ARG A 269 -22.90 -7.05 7.03
CA ARG A 269 -22.97 -5.76 7.73
C ARG A 269 -24.39 -5.21 7.80
N LYS A 270 -25.17 -5.32 6.71
CA LYS A 270 -26.59 -4.92 6.69
C LYS A 270 -27.43 -5.82 7.61
N ALA A 271 -27.12 -7.11 7.66
CA ALA A 271 -27.80 -8.09 8.52
C ALA A 271 -27.42 -7.97 10.01
N LYS A 272 -26.36 -7.22 10.34
CA LYS A 272 -25.75 -7.15 11.69
C LYS A 272 -25.40 -8.54 12.23
N ASP A 273 -24.76 -9.34 11.38
CA ASP A 273 -24.42 -10.71 11.70
C ASP A 273 -23.07 -10.79 12.42
N ASP A 274 -23.10 -10.59 13.74
CA ASP A 274 -21.88 -10.62 14.57
C ASP A 274 -21.19 -11.99 14.52
N SER A 275 -21.96 -13.08 14.42
CA SER A 275 -21.39 -14.44 14.32
C SER A 275 -20.58 -14.65 13.05
N PHE A 276 -21.03 -14.09 11.91
CA PHE A 276 -20.25 -14.08 10.68
C PHE A 276 -18.93 -13.35 10.88
N PHE A 277 -18.95 -12.16 11.49
CA PHE A 277 -17.75 -11.36 11.70
C PHE A 277 -16.77 -11.98 12.70
N ASP A 278 -17.26 -12.68 13.73
CA ASP A 278 -16.41 -13.44 14.66
C ASP A 278 -15.65 -14.57 13.94
N LYS A 279 -16.36 -15.32 13.08
CA LYS A 279 -15.76 -16.37 12.24
C LYS A 279 -14.78 -15.79 11.23
N LEU A 280 -15.15 -14.68 10.58
CA LEU A 280 -14.28 -13.98 9.65
C LEU A 280 -13.01 -13.48 10.34
N LEU A 281 -13.12 -12.91 11.53
CA LEU A 281 -11.97 -12.46 12.32
C LEU A 281 -11.05 -13.62 12.70
N ALA A 282 -11.62 -14.77 13.10
CA ALA A 282 -10.84 -15.97 13.39
C ALA A 282 -10.10 -16.49 12.15
N PHE A 283 -10.78 -16.52 10.99
CA PHE A 283 -10.17 -16.88 9.71
C PHE A 283 -9.03 -15.93 9.34
N ARG A 284 -9.27 -14.61 9.41
CA ARG A 284 -8.25 -13.58 9.11
C ARG A 284 -7.04 -13.71 10.04
N LYS A 285 -7.25 -13.84 11.36
CA LYS A 285 -6.16 -14.09 12.33
C LYS A 285 -5.29 -15.30 11.95
N LYS A 286 -5.89 -16.39 11.46
CA LYS A 286 -5.12 -17.57 11.00
C LYS A 286 -4.27 -17.24 9.76
N ILE A 287 -4.80 -16.50 8.80
CA ILE A 287 -4.03 -16.14 7.58
C ILE A 287 -2.89 -15.20 7.91
N HIS A 288 -3.16 -14.08 8.59
CA HIS A 288 -2.14 -13.12 9.01
C HIS A 288 -1.07 -13.72 9.93
N LYS A 289 -1.33 -14.86 10.57
CA LYS A 289 -0.32 -15.54 11.38
C LYS A 289 0.79 -16.17 10.53
N ASP A 290 0.44 -16.74 9.39
CA ASP A 290 1.34 -17.64 8.65
C ASP A 290 1.77 -17.09 7.28
N TYR A 291 1.05 -16.11 6.73
CA TYR A 291 1.23 -15.57 5.37
C TYR A 291 1.40 -14.04 5.38
N ILE A 292 1.65 -13.44 4.21
CA ILE A 292 1.51 -12.00 3.99
C ILE A 292 0.08 -11.77 3.49
N ALA A 293 -0.77 -11.16 4.30
CA ALA A 293 -2.15 -10.90 3.93
C ALA A 293 -2.31 -9.50 3.29
N PHE A 294 -3.07 -9.42 2.20
CA PHE A 294 -3.65 -8.18 1.71
C PHE A 294 -5.14 -8.18 2.05
N ASP A 295 -5.52 -7.32 3.00
CA ASP A 295 -6.83 -7.37 3.63
C ASP A 295 -7.67 -6.12 3.30
N PRO A 296 -8.76 -6.25 2.52
CA PRO A 296 -9.59 -5.10 2.16
C PRO A 296 -10.30 -4.47 3.37
N LEU A 297 -10.48 -5.18 4.49
CA LEU A 297 -11.06 -4.61 5.72
C LEU A 297 -10.08 -3.74 6.51
N ALA A 298 -8.81 -3.63 6.10
CA ALA A 298 -7.89 -2.67 6.68
C ALA A 298 -8.29 -1.21 6.36
N ILE A 299 -9.16 -0.97 5.38
CA ILE A 299 -9.64 0.37 5.00
C ILE A 299 -11.17 0.35 4.82
N ASP A 300 -11.89 1.22 5.53
CA ASP A 300 -13.37 1.23 5.56
C ASP A 300 -13.94 2.57 5.11
N GLU A 301 -14.05 2.77 3.79
CA GLU A 301 -14.37 4.06 3.16
C GLU A 301 -15.77 4.15 2.58
N LEU A 302 -16.45 3.02 2.35
CA LEU A 302 -17.84 2.99 1.87
C LEU A 302 -18.81 3.34 3.01
N ARG A 303 -18.78 4.60 3.46
CA ARG A 303 -19.57 5.13 4.58
C ARG A 303 -20.79 5.94 4.14
N PHE A 304 -21.31 5.66 2.95
CA PHE A 304 -22.48 6.34 2.40
C PHE A 304 -23.71 5.42 2.41
N VAL A 305 -24.86 6.00 2.71
CA VAL A 305 -26.17 5.37 2.62
C VAL A 305 -26.91 6.01 1.47
N VAL A 306 -27.28 5.17 0.49
CA VAL A 306 -28.12 5.57 -0.62
C VAL A 306 -29.57 5.25 -0.27
N ASN A 307 -30.39 6.29 -0.11
CA ASN A 307 -31.83 6.22 0.09
C ASN A 307 -32.56 6.77 -1.13
N LYS A 308 -33.88 6.61 -1.18
CA LYS A 308 -34.74 7.32 -2.14
C LYS A 308 -35.67 8.27 -1.39
N ASP A 309 -35.88 9.47 -1.93
CA ASP A 309 -36.87 10.40 -1.43
C ASP A 309 -38.30 9.95 -1.80
N LYS A 310 -39.32 10.69 -1.35
CA LYS A 310 -40.73 10.39 -1.67
C LYS A 310 -41.06 10.49 -3.17
N LYS A 311 -40.20 11.14 -3.97
CA LYS A 311 -40.32 11.31 -5.41
C LYS A 311 -39.45 10.29 -6.18
N GLY A 312 -38.73 9.42 -5.49
CA GLY A 312 -37.83 8.42 -6.07
C GLY A 312 -36.39 8.91 -6.34
N ASN A 313 -36.06 10.16 -6.01
CA ASN A 313 -34.70 10.70 -6.19
C ASN A 313 -33.73 10.07 -5.21
N LYS A 314 -32.50 9.83 -5.66
CA LYS A 314 -31.41 9.28 -4.85
C LYS A 314 -30.98 10.32 -3.79
N ILE A 315 -31.02 9.94 -2.51
CA ILE A 315 -30.48 10.73 -1.40
C ILE A 315 -29.27 9.98 -0.85
N ILE A 316 -28.10 10.61 -0.94
CA ILE A 316 -26.86 10.08 -0.35
C ILE A 316 -26.66 10.72 1.02
N LYS A 317 -26.50 9.90 2.06
CA LYS A 317 -26.20 10.36 3.43
C LYS A 317 -24.93 9.70 3.93
N SER A 318 -24.03 10.47 4.53
CA SER A 318 -22.90 9.88 5.25
C SER A 318 -23.37 9.17 6.52
N LYS A 319 -22.85 7.99 6.81
CA LYS A 319 -23.09 7.19 8.03
C LYS A 319 -21.75 6.94 8.73
N LEU A 320 -21.24 7.98 9.38
CA LEU A 320 -19.94 7.97 10.05
C LEU A 320 -19.93 7.17 11.37
N THR A 321 -21.10 6.79 11.89
CA THR A 321 -21.25 6.25 13.26
C THR A 321 -21.04 4.75 13.39
N ASN A 322 -20.97 3.99 12.30
CA ASN A 322 -20.81 2.53 12.33
C ASN A 322 -19.47 2.12 11.71
N ARG A 323 -18.37 2.59 12.30
CA ARG A 323 -17.04 2.15 11.91
C ARG A 323 -16.76 0.79 12.54
N ILE A 324 -16.44 -0.20 11.71
CA ILE A 324 -15.93 -1.47 12.21
C ILE A 324 -14.59 -1.76 11.57
N ILE A 325 -13.52 -1.24 12.18
CA ILE A 325 -12.17 -1.69 11.85
C ILE A 325 -11.96 -2.99 12.60
N TYR A 326 -12.13 -4.10 11.91
CA TYR A 326 -11.67 -5.38 12.43
C TYR A 326 -10.19 -5.52 12.14
N GLY A 327 -9.33 -4.69 12.75
CA GLY A 327 -7.88 -4.88 12.62
C GLY A 327 -7.52 -6.29 13.09
N VAL A 328 -6.73 -7.02 12.30
CA VAL A 328 -5.98 -8.14 12.85
C VAL A 328 -4.77 -7.53 13.54
N GLY A 329 -4.64 -7.74 14.85
CA GLY A 329 -3.60 -7.12 15.65
C GLY A 329 -3.82 -5.63 15.93
N THR A 330 -2.76 -4.99 16.42
CA THR A 330 -2.72 -3.54 16.67
C THR A 330 -2.07 -2.87 15.46
N PRO A 331 -2.78 -2.03 14.70
CA PRO A 331 -2.19 -1.35 13.55
C PRO A 331 -1.04 -0.44 14.00
N ILE A 332 -0.06 -0.22 13.13
CA ILE A 332 1.07 0.69 13.42
C ILE A 332 0.55 2.10 13.72
N VAL A 333 -0.46 2.52 12.96
CA VAL A 333 -1.16 3.78 13.20
C VAL A 333 -2.60 3.50 13.56
N SER A 334 -2.96 3.87 14.78
CA SER A 334 -4.34 3.81 15.24
C SER A 334 -5.20 4.81 14.46
N PRO A 335 -6.46 4.45 14.15
CA PRO A 335 -7.42 5.44 13.67
C PRO A 335 -7.51 6.60 14.68
N PRO A 336 -7.71 7.84 14.21
CA PRO A 336 -8.16 8.89 15.11
C PRO A 336 -9.43 8.38 15.81
N GLY A 337 -9.52 8.57 17.13
CA GLY A 337 -10.61 8.04 17.95
C GLY A 337 -12.00 8.38 17.40
N ASN A 338 -13.06 7.75 17.92
CA ASN A 338 -14.45 7.87 17.46
C ASN A 338 -15.08 9.29 17.50
N THR A 339 -14.29 10.36 17.56
CA THR A 339 -14.72 11.77 17.38
C THR A 339 -15.13 12.11 15.94
N LEU A 340 -15.28 11.12 15.06
CA LEU A 340 -15.78 11.22 13.68
C LEU A 340 -17.24 11.71 13.55
N GLU A 341 -17.92 12.09 14.65
CA GLU A 341 -19.20 12.82 14.59
C GLU A 341 -19.13 14.09 13.72
N THR A 342 -17.93 14.56 13.39
CA THR A 342 -17.72 15.82 12.68
C THR A 342 -16.75 15.73 11.50
N CYS A 343 -16.81 14.69 10.66
CA CYS A 343 -16.38 14.91 9.27
C CYS A 343 -17.50 15.73 8.61
N PRO A 344 -17.40 17.07 8.56
CA PRO A 344 -18.48 17.90 8.08
C PRO A 344 -18.35 17.89 6.57
N ILE A 345 -18.78 16.80 5.92
CA ILE A 345 -19.07 16.84 4.50
C ILE A 345 -20.32 17.74 4.37
N ARG A 346 -20.11 19.05 4.50
CA ARG A 346 -21.08 20.10 4.21
C ARG A 346 -20.96 20.42 2.73
N GLU A 347 -21.21 19.42 1.92
CA GLU A 347 -21.28 19.57 0.47
C GLU A 347 -22.75 19.49 0.04
N ASP A 348 -23.08 20.18 -1.05
CA ASP A 348 -24.41 20.06 -1.64
C ASP A 348 -24.64 18.63 -2.19
N SER A 349 -25.90 18.32 -2.53
CA SER A 349 -26.30 16.97 -2.92
C SER A 349 -25.63 16.47 -4.20
N GLU A 350 -25.34 17.38 -5.14
CA GLU A 350 -24.69 17.04 -6.43
C GLU A 350 -23.21 16.72 -6.22
N SER A 351 -22.51 17.48 -5.36
CA SER A 351 -21.11 17.21 -4.99
C SER A 351 -20.96 15.89 -4.21
N LEU A 352 -21.93 15.57 -3.34
CA LEU A 352 -21.95 14.30 -2.60
C LEU A 352 -22.08 13.07 -3.49
N GLU A 353 -22.80 13.17 -4.61
CA GLU A 353 -22.93 12.06 -5.56
C GLU A 353 -21.63 11.81 -6.30
N ALA A 354 -20.98 12.86 -6.81
CA ALA A 354 -19.68 12.74 -7.46
C ALA A 354 -18.60 12.16 -6.52
N ILE A 355 -18.59 12.58 -5.25
CA ILE A 355 -17.70 12.01 -4.24
C ILE A 355 -18.03 10.54 -3.99
N PHE A 356 -19.30 10.19 -3.80
CA PHE A 356 -19.70 8.81 -3.57
C PHE A 356 -19.25 7.89 -4.71
N GLU A 357 -19.47 8.31 -5.96
CA GLU A 357 -19.04 7.54 -7.14
C GLU A 357 -17.52 7.41 -7.19
N SER A 358 -16.78 8.49 -6.91
CA SER A 358 -15.33 8.48 -6.84
C SER A 358 -14.80 7.53 -5.75
N VAL A 359 -15.43 7.50 -4.57
CA VAL A 359 -15.07 6.58 -3.48
C VAL A 359 -15.33 5.14 -3.90
N VAL A 360 -16.50 4.83 -4.48
CA VAL A 360 -16.82 3.48 -4.95
C VAL A 360 -15.81 3.02 -6.00
N GLN A 361 -15.49 3.87 -6.96
CA GLN A 361 -14.50 3.57 -7.98
C GLN A 361 -13.12 3.29 -7.36
N GLN A 362 -12.63 4.16 -6.47
CA GLN A 362 -11.32 3.98 -5.85
C GLN A 362 -11.24 2.76 -4.94
N VAL A 363 -12.33 2.40 -4.25
CA VAL A 363 -12.40 1.16 -3.46
C VAL A 363 -12.22 -0.04 -4.37
N ASN A 364 -12.94 -0.08 -5.50
CA ASN A 364 -12.80 -1.16 -6.48
C ASN A 364 -11.39 -1.22 -7.07
N GLU A 365 -10.84 -0.07 -7.51
CA GLU A 365 -9.49 -0.01 -8.09
C GLU A 365 -8.40 -0.43 -7.09
N ARG A 366 -8.55 -0.02 -5.83
CA ARG A 366 -7.68 -0.43 -4.72
C ARG A 366 -7.73 -1.95 -4.53
N ASP A 367 -8.92 -2.53 -4.42
CA ASP A 367 -9.09 -3.97 -4.17
C ASP A 367 -8.53 -4.80 -5.34
N LEU A 368 -8.71 -4.35 -6.58
CA LEU A 368 -8.06 -4.94 -7.75
C LEU A 368 -6.53 -4.80 -7.73
N LYS A 369 -6.00 -3.65 -7.29
CA LYS A 369 -4.55 -3.46 -7.13
C LYS A 369 -4.00 -4.40 -6.05
N LEU A 370 -4.65 -4.52 -4.90
CA LEU A 370 -4.28 -5.45 -3.82
C LEU A 370 -4.35 -6.91 -4.29
N THR A 371 -5.36 -7.25 -5.10
CA THR A 371 -5.46 -8.57 -5.74
C THR A 371 -4.29 -8.83 -6.68
N SER A 372 -3.93 -7.84 -7.51
CA SER A 372 -2.88 -7.98 -8.54
C SER A 372 -1.46 -8.18 -8.01
N GLN A 373 -1.21 -7.80 -6.75
CA GLN A 373 0.09 -7.97 -6.09
C GLN A 373 0.18 -9.25 -5.23
N ALA A 374 -0.89 -10.06 -5.19
CA ALA A 374 -0.94 -11.33 -4.49
C ALA A 374 -0.48 -12.49 -5.38
N ASP A 375 0.08 -13.52 -4.76
CA ASP A 375 0.38 -14.80 -5.41
C ASP A 375 -0.86 -15.70 -5.46
N TYR A 376 -1.75 -15.55 -4.47
CA TYR A 376 -2.96 -16.34 -4.29
C TYR A 376 -4.14 -15.46 -3.86
N VAL A 377 -5.33 -15.83 -4.30
CA VAL A 377 -6.60 -15.28 -3.79
C VAL A 377 -7.35 -16.34 -3.03
N VAL A 378 -7.80 -15.96 -1.83
CA VAL A 378 -8.67 -16.80 -1.01
C VAL A 378 -10.05 -16.17 -0.92
N MET A 379 -11.03 -16.82 -1.54
CA MET A 379 -12.44 -16.45 -1.47
C MET A 379 -13.10 -17.17 -0.29
N TRP A 380 -13.31 -16.49 0.82
CA TRP A 380 -13.94 -17.06 2.01
C TRP A 380 -15.45 -16.83 1.99
N ARG A 381 -16.22 -17.92 1.89
CA ARG A 381 -17.69 -17.94 1.84
C ARG A 381 -18.29 -17.00 0.78
N PRO A 382 -17.91 -17.13 -0.51
CA PRO A 382 -18.42 -16.26 -1.57
C PRO A 382 -19.91 -16.42 -1.87
N LEU A 383 -20.57 -17.43 -1.26
CA LEU A 383 -22.00 -17.70 -1.36
C LEU A 383 -22.74 -17.48 -0.02
N TYR A 384 -22.16 -16.69 0.89
CA TYR A 384 -22.72 -16.46 2.21
C TYR A 384 -24.21 -16.08 2.15
N GLY A 385 -25.03 -16.74 2.97
CA GLY A 385 -26.48 -16.49 3.00
C GLY A 385 -27.24 -17.03 1.79
N LYS A 386 -26.63 -17.95 1.02
CA LYS A 386 -27.19 -18.50 -0.23
C LYS A 386 -27.39 -17.42 -1.31
N GLU A 387 -26.56 -16.40 -1.28
CA GLU A 387 -26.54 -15.31 -2.25
C GLU A 387 -25.16 -15.17 -2.88
N THR A 388 -25.11 -14.67 -4.12
CA THR A 388 -23.85 -14.34 -4.79
C THR A 388 -23.42 -12.94 -4.40
N HIS A 389 -22.14 -12.76 -4.08
CA HIS A 389 -21.58 -11.46 -3.73
C HIS A 389 -20.73 -10.93 -4.89
N ASP A 390 -21.24 -9.93 -5.60
CA ASP A 390 -20.66 -9.46 -6.87
C ASP A 390 -19.21 -8.99 -6.72
N GLY A 391 -18.86 -8.30 -5.63
CA GLY A 391 -17.49 -7.87 -5.37
C GLY A 391 -16.52 -9.05 -5.26
N VAL A 392 -16.90 -10.07 -4.48
CA VAL A 392 -16.10 -11.30 -4.30
C VAL A 392 -15.95 -12.07 -5.62
N ALA A 393 -17.04 -12.15 -6.40
CA ALA A 393 -17.00 -12.80 -7.72
C ALA A 393 -16.12 -12.03 -8.72
N ALA A 394 -16.18 -10.70 -8.72
CA ALA A 394 -15.35 -9.85 -9.57
C ALA A 394 -13.86 -9.99 -9.24
N GLU A 395 -13.49 -9.98 -7.95
CA GLU A 395 -12.12 -10.19 -7.48
C GLU A 395 -11.58 -11.57 -7.89
N GLY A 396 -12.35 -12.64 -7.67
CA GLY A 396 -11.96 -13.99 -8.06
C GLY A 396 -11.82 -14.15 -9.58
N THR A 397 -12.72 -13.53 -10.36
CA THR A 397 -12.66 -13.55 -11.83
C THR A 397 -11.44 -12.79 -12.34
N PHE A 398 -11.18 -11.61 -11.78
CA PHE A 398 -10.00 -10.81 -12.12
C PHE A 398 -8.71 -11.57 -11.83
N ALA A 399 -8.61 -12.22 -10.67
CA ALA A 399 -7.47 -13.02 -10.28
C ALA A 399 -7.25 -14.20 -11.24
N ALA A 400 -8.31 -14.96 -11.54
CA ALA A 400 -8.24 -16.06 -12.49
C ALA A 400 -7.80 -15.58 -13.88
N ALA A 401 -8.32 -14.45 -14.36
CA ALA A 401 -7.94 -13.86 -15.65
C ALA A 401 -6.46 -13.42 -15.70
N LYS A 402 -5.87 -13.08 -14.55
CA LYS A 402 -4.45 -12.75 -14.39
C LYS A 402 -3.55 -13.98 -14.18
N GLY A 403 -4.12 -15.19 -14.14
CA GLY A 403 -3.39 -16.42 -13.85
C GLY A 403 -3.01 -16.56 -12.37
N ILE A 404 -3.60 -15.77 -11.48
CA ILE A 404 -3.40 -15.87 -10.03
C ILE A 404 -4.20 -17.09 -9.55
N THR A 405 -3.61 -17.90 -8.68
CA THR A 405 -4.29 -19.11 -8.18
C THR A 405 -5.39 -18.72 -7.21
N VAL A 406 -6.61 -19.22 -7.46
CA VAL A 406 -7.79 -18.92 -6.63
C VAL A 406 -8.24 -20.17 -5.89
N HIS A 407 -8.39 -20.06 -4.58
CA HIS A 407 -9.03 -21.05 -3.73
C HIS A 407 -10.27 -20.47 -3.08
N SER A 408 -11.36 -21.21 -3.11
CA SER A 408 -12.63 -20.77 -2.53
C SER A 408 -13.10 -21.74 -1.45
N TYR A 409 -13.55 -21.20 -0.31
CA TYR A 409 -14.16 -21.98 0.77
C TYR A 409 -15.68 -21.88 0.71
N HIS A 410 -16.33 -23.01 0.44
CA HIS A 410 -17.78 -23.14 0.31
C HIS A 410 -18.31 -24.15 1.33
N PRO A 411 -18.68 -23.71 2.54
CA PRO A 411 -19.27 -24.62 3.50
C PRO A 411 -20.64 -25.10 2.98
N THR A 412 -21.06 -26.29 3.42
CA THR A 412 -22.24 -26.97 2.88
C THR A 412 -23.51 -26.14 3.05
N GLU A 413 -23.63 -25.37 4.14
CA GLU A 413 -24.76 -24.49 4.42
C GLU A 413 -24.94 -23.34 3.42
N ASP A 414 -23.88 -22.91 2.74
CA ASP A 414 -23.90 -21.81 1.76
C ASP A 414 -24.15 -22.30 0.33
N ARG A 415 -24.14 -23.62 0.09
CA ARG A 415 -24.26 -24.16 -1.27
C ARG A 415 -25.67 -23.94 -1.82
N ILE A 416 -25.72 -23.48 -3.07
CA ILE A 416 -26.94 -23.27 -3.84
C ILE A 416 -26.92 -24.24 -5.01
N ARG A 417 -27.95 -25.09 -5.16
CA ARG A 417 -28.08 -25.90 -6.38
C ARG A 417 -28.30 -24.96 -7.58
N GLY A 418 -27.50 -25.11 -8.64
CA GLY A 418 -27.76 -24.46 -9.94
C GLY A 418 -27.06 -23.12 -10.21
N LYS A 419 -26.05 -22.70 -9.43
CA LYS A 419 -25.23 -21.52 -9.75
C LYS A 419 -23.79 -21.90 -10.17
N PRO A 420 -23.57 -22.41 -11.40
CA PRO A 420 -22.29 -23.00 -11.80
C PRO A 420 -21.13 -21.99 -11.85
N PHE A 421 -21.42 -20.71 -12.11
CA PHE A 421 -20.38 -19.72 -12.41
C PHE A 421 -19.42 -19.45 -11.24
N ILE A 422 -19.92 -19.32 -10.01
CA ILE A 422 -19.04 -19.09 -8.84
C ILE A 422 -18.31 -20.37 -8.44
N HIS A 423 -18.93 -21.55 -8.58
CA HIS A 423 -18.27 -22.83 -8.32
C HIS A 423 -17.09 -23.09 -9.27
N ASN A 424 -17.06 -22.41 -10.42
CA ASN A 424 -16.00 -22.53 -11.42
C ASN A 424 -14.87 -21.49 -11.25
N ILE A 425 -14.99 -20.56 -10.29
CA ILE A 425 -13.92 -19.59 -10.01
C ILE A 425 -12.91 -20.24 -9.06
N GLY A 426 -11.85 -20.79 -9.63
CA GLY A 426 -10.77 -21.42 -8.86
C GLY A 426 -11.10 -22.82 -8.35
N THR A 427 -10.33 -23.28 -7.37
CA THR A 427 -10.49 -24.61 -6.78
C THR A 427 -11.32 -24.54 -5.50
N GLU A 428 -12.52 -25.12 -5.54
CA GLU A 428 -13.46 -25.22 -4.41
C GLU A 428 -12.91 -26.13 -3.30
N ARG A 429 -13.08 -25.67 -2.05
CA ARG A 429 -12.77 -26.38 -0.80
C ARG A 429 -14.01 -26.39 0.08
N LEU A 430 -14.39 -27.58 0.55
CA LEU A 430 -15.61 -27.77 1.36
C LEU A 430 -15.41 -27.52 2.86
N THR A 431 -14.15 -27.52 3.32
CA THR A 431 -13.79 -27.30 4.74
C THR A 431 -12.67 -26.27 4.84
N GLU A 432 -12.62 -25.53 5.95
CA GLU A 432 -11.49 -24.62 6.23
C GLU A 432 -10.17 -25.39 6.28
N ASP A 433 -10.15 -26.60 6.85
CA ASP A 433 -8.93 -27.41 6.95
C ASP A 433 -8.38 -27.79 5.57
N ALA A 434 -9.27 -28.09 4.60
CA ALA A 434 -8.86 -28.36 3.23
C ALA A 434 -8.29 -27.11 2.55
N LEU A 435 -8.85 -25.93 2.83
CA LEU A 435 -8.31 -24.64 2.37
C LEU A 435 -6.92 -24.37 2.97
N PHE A 436 -6.76 -24.49 4.28
CA PHE A 436 -5.47 -24.25 4.94
C PHE A 436 -4.42 -25.28 4.54
N LYS A 437 -4.80 -26.53 4.28
CA LYS A 437 -3.89 -27.54 3.72
C LYS A 437 -3.40 -27.11 2.34
N ALA A 438 -4.32 -26.67 1.46
CA ALA A 438 -3.95 -26.19 0.14
C ALA A 438 -2.99 -25.00 0.20
N LEU A 439 -3.24 -24.02 1.07
CA LEU A 439 -2.35 -22.88 1.26
C LEU A 439 -0.95 -23.29 1.76
N LYS A 440 -0.86 -24.28 2.67
CA LYS A 440 0.43 -24.82 3.12
C LYS A 440 1.18 -25.52 2.00
N ASP A 441 0.48 -26.26 1.16
CA ASP A 441 1.10 -26.93 0.01
C ASP A 441 1.60 -25.90 -1.02
N CYS A 442 0.82 -24.83 -1.25
CA CYS A 442 1.21 -23.70 -2.09
C CYS A 442 2.42 -22.93 -1.54
N GLN A 443 2.48 -22.70 -0.22
CA GLN A 443 3.64 -22.10 0.44
C GLN A 443 4.91 -22.90 0.20
N LYS A 444 4.86 -24.23 0.29
CA LYS A 444 6.02 -25.09 0.01
C LYS A 444 6.47 -24.99 -1.45
N GLU A 445 5.53 -24.95 -2.38
CA GLU A 445 5.84 -24.77 -3.80
C GLU A 445 6.46 -23.38 -4.06
N TYR A 446 5.90 -22.34 -3.45
CA TYR A 446 6.40 -20.98 -3.54
C TYR A 446 7.83 -20.86 -2.99
N GLU A 447 8.11 -21.42 -1.82
CA GLU A 447 9.45 -21.48 -1.24
C GLU A 447 10.45 -22.20 -2.14
N LYS A 448 10.02 -23.29 -2.79
CA LYS A 448 10.86 -24.02 -3.75
C LYS A 448 11.20 -23.16 -4.97
N LYS A 449 10.22 -22.49 -5.58
CA LYS A 449 10.44 -21.57 -6.71
C LYS A 449 11.39 -20.41 -6.35
N GLN A 450 11.21 -19.82 -5.17
CA GLN A 450 12.07 -18.73 -4.69
C GLN A 450 13.52 -19.17 -4.47
N ILE A 451 13.75 -20.42 -4.04
CA ILE A 451 15.09 -20.99 -3.95
C ILE A 451 15.70 -21.15 -5.35
N GLU A 452 14.95 -21.71 -6.31
CA GLU A 452 15.41 -21.90 -7.69
C GLU A 452 15.72 -20.57 -8.42
N GLU A 453 15.03 -19.47 -8.09
CA GLU A 453 15.32 -18.14 -8.66
C GLU A 453 16.54 -17.43 -8.02
N THR A 454 16.94 -17.86 -6.83
CA THR A 454 18.03 -17.23 -6.06
C THR A 454 19.40 -17.86 -6.36
N TYR A 455 19.43 -19.10 -6.87
CA TYR A 455 20.64 -19.85 -7.26
C TYR A 455 20.78 -19.92 -8.77
#